data_AF-A0A7J4VJT0-F1
#
_entry.id   AF-A0A7J4VJT0-F1
#
_cell.length_a   1.000
_cell.length_b   1.000
_cell.length_c   1.000
_cell.angle_alpha   90.00
_cell.angle_beta   90.00
_cell.angle_gamma   90.00
#
_symmetry.space_group_name_H-M   'P 1'
#
loop_
_entity.id
_entity.type
_entity.pdbx_description
1 polymer ?
#
loop_
_entity_poly.entity_id
_entity_poly.type
_entity_poly.pdbx_seq_one_letter_code
_entity_poly.pdbx_strand_id
1 'polypeptide(L)' 'MVNDNGRGRGRPRLDLEAVLVRLPEGTCTRIDALVGKNRRSQFVRELIEAELARREGDEPQKRG' A
#
# COMPACT_ATOMS: atom_id res chain seq x y z
N MET A 1 -41.40 3.09 11.29
CA MET A 1 -40.13 3.38 11.97
C MET A 1 -39.17 3.98 10.96
N VAL A 2 -38.95 5.29 11.05
CA VAL A 2 -37.90 5.96 10.28
C VAL A 2 -36.61 5.69 11.05
N ASN A 3 -35.72 4.87 10.49
CA ASN A 3 -34.44 4.60 11.13
C ASN A 3 -33.39 5.52 10.51
N ASP A 4 -33.27 6.70 11.11
CA ASP A 4 -32.11 7.59 11.03
C ASP A 4 -30.83 6.82 11.40
N ASN A 5 -30.06 6.40 10.40
CA ASN A 5 -28.70 5.90 10.59
C ASN A 5 -27.70 6.91 10.04
N GLY A 6 -27.63 8.07 10.69
CA GLY A 6 -26.53 9.03 10.59
C GLY A 6 -25.26 8.50 11.27
N ARG A 7 -24.70 7.38 10.81
CA ARG A 7 -23.33 6.95 11.17
C ARG A 7 -22.43 7.24 9.98
N GLY A 8 -21.49 8.17 10.19
CA GLY A 8 -20.62 8.72 9.16
C GLY A 8 -20.05 7.66 8.23
N ARG A 9 -19.95 8.01 6.94
CA ARG A 9 -19.39 7.18 5.85
C ARG A 9 -18.11 6.50 6.33
N GLY A 10 -18.22 5.28 6.85
CA GLY A 10 -17.09 4.48 7.26
C GLY A 10 -16.24 4.27 6.01
N ARG A 11 -14.96 4.64 6.06
CA ARG A 11 -14.05 4.39 4.96
C ARG A 11 -14.23 2.92 4.54
N PRO A 12 -14.42 2.64 3.24
CA PRO A 12 -14.49 1.27 2.74
C PRO A 12 -13.36 0.46 3.39
N ARG A 13 -13.71 -0.70 3.94
CA ARG A 13 -12.69 -1.63 4.43
C ARG A 13 -11.84 -1.99 3.23
N LEU A 14 -10.56 -1.62 3.25
CA LEU A 14 -9.62 -2.16 2.29
C LEU A 14 -9.34 -3.59 2.76
N ASP A 15 -9.49 -4.57 1.86
CA ASP A 15 -9.07 -5.96 2.07
C ASP A 15 -7.54 -6.05 2.04
N LEU A 16 -6.88 -5.30 2.92
CA LEU A 16 -5.44 -5.23 3.07
C LEU A 16 -5.08 -5.63 4.50
N GLU A 17 -4.05 -6.49 4.62
CA GLU A 17 -3.43 -6.78 5.90
C GLU A 17 -2.46 -5.66 6.28
N ALA A 18 -2.61 -5.09 7.47
CA ALA A 18 -1.75 -4.02 7.95
C ALA A 18 -0.49 -4.59 8.60
N VAL A 19 0.68 -4.20 8.09
CA VAL A 19 1.97 -4.54 8.68
C VAL A 19 2.67 -3.28 9.21
N LEU A 20 3.20 -3.35 10.44
CA LEU A 20 4.02 -2.30 11.03
C LEU A 20 5.50 -2.64 10.85
N VAL A 21 6.21 -1.80 10.10
CA VAL A 21 7.65 -1.98 9.84
C VAL A 21 8.45 -0.81 10.39
N ARG A 22 9.64 -1.10 10.94
CA ARG A 22 10.62 -0.09 11.33
C ARG A 22 11.64 0.04 10.20
N LEU A 23 11.81 1.27 9.70
CA LEU A 23 12.80 1.59 8.68
C LEU A 23 13.91 2.44 9.30
N PRO A 24 15.11 2.46 8.68
CA PRO A 24 16.17 3.39 9.07
C PRO A 24 15.67 4.84 9.06
N GLU A 25 16.27 5.66 9.92
CA GLU A 25 15.95 7.08 10.01
C GLU A 25 16.06 7.78 8.64
N GLY A 26 15.12 8.69 8.35
CA GLY A 26 15.08 9.42 7.08
C GLY A 26 14.55 8.62 5.88
N THR A 27 14.34 7.30 5.98
CA THR A 27 13.82 6.49 4.86
C THR A 27 12.45 6.97 4.39
N CYS A 28 11.53 7.23 5.32
CA CYS A 28 10.21 7.77 4.99
C CYS A 28 10.29 9.11 4.25
N THR A 29 11.19 9.99 4.67
CA THR A 29 11.42 11.30 4.03
C THR A 29 11.97 11.13 2.61
N ARG A 30 12.90 10.19 2.42
CA ARG A 30 13.44 9.86 1.09
C ARG A 30 12.35 9.33 0.16
N ILE A 31 11.47 8.45 0.64
CA ILE A 31 10.35 7.94 -0.15
C ILE A 31 9.41 9.09 -0.52
N ASP A 32 9.01 9.92 0.44
CA ASP A 32 8.10 11.05 0.19
C ASP A 32 8.68 12.06 -0.80
N ALA A 33 10.00 12.25 -0.83
CA ALA A 33 10.66 13.11 -1.81
C ALA A 33 10.59 12.55 -3.24
N LEU A 34 10.63 11.22 -3.39
CA LEU A 34 10.58 10.53 -4.69
C LEU A 34 9.15 10.41 -5.21
N VAL A 35 8.23 9.97 -4.37
CA VAL A 35 6.85 9.67 -4.77
C VAL A 35 5.88 10.75 -4.34
N GLY A 36 6.27 11.79 -3.63
CA GLY A 36 5.34 12.81 -3.15
C GLY A 36 4.44 12.32 -2.00
N LYS A 37 3.64 13.25 -1.49
CA LYS A 37 2.80 13.04 -0.29
C LYS A 37 1.71 11.99 -0.54
N ASN A 38 1.35 11.23 0.50
CA ASN A 38 0.29 10.21 0.50
C ASN A 38 0.50 9.00 -0.43
N ARG A 39 1.63 8.89 -1.15
CA ARG A 39 1.94 7.74 -2.03
C ARG A 39 2.91 6.73 -1.41
N ARG A 40 3.34 6.96 -0.17
CA ARG A 40 4.30 6.08 0.54
C ARG A 40 3.80 4.63 0.67
N SER A 41 2.54 4.43 1.07
CA SER A 41 1.97 3.08 1.25
C SER A 41 1.84 2.34 -0.07
N GLN A 42 1.47 3.03 -1.15
CA GLN A 42 1.46 2.47 -2.49
C GLN A 42 2.87 2.04 -2.93
N PHE A 43 3.86 2.92 -2.77
CA PHE A 43 5.25 2.63 -3.11
C PHE A 43 5.78 1.41 -2.38
N VAL A 44 5.55 1.32 -1.05
CA VAL A 44 6.02 0.18 -0.25
C VAL A 44 5.33 -1.11 -0.68
N ARG A 45 4.01 -1.08 -0.97
CA ARG A 45 3.28 -2.26 -1.45
C ARG A 45 3.84 -2.74 -2.80
N GLU A 46 3.95 -1.85 -3.78
CA GLU A 46 4.48 -2.19 -5.11
C GLU A 46 5.90 -2.76 -5.04
N LEU A 47 6.74 -2.21 -4.17
CA LEU A 47 8.09 -2.72 -3.94
C LEU A 47 8.09 -4.15 -3.37
N ILE A 48 7.20 -4.43 -2.41
CA ILE A 48 7.07 -5.77 -1.80
C ILE A 48 6.56 -6.77 -2.83
N GLU A 49 5.49 -6.45 -3.56
CA GLU A 49 4.92 -7.33 -4.60
C GLU A 49 5.96 -7.64 -5.69
N ALA A 50 6.70 -6.63 -6.15
CA ALA A 50 7.73 -6.82 -7.16
C ALA A 50 8.88 -7.73 -6.66
N GLU A 51 9.29 -7.58 -5.40
CA GLU A 51 10.33 -8.42 -4.80
C GLU A 51 9.85 -9.85 -4.55
N LEU A 52 8.58 -10.04 -4.17
CA LEU A 52 7.97 -11.37 -4.03
C LEU A 52 7.92 -12.07 -5.38
N ALA A 53 7.34 -11.44 -6.41
CA ALA A 53 7.29 -11.99 -7.76
C ALA A 53 8.68 -12.41 -8.27
N ARG A 54 9.69 -11.56 -8.05
CA ARG A 54 11.09 -11.86 -8.42
C ARG A 54 11.64 -13.09 -7.71
N ARG A 55 11.29 -13.33 -6.44
CA ARG A 55 11.78 -14.48 -5.65
C ARG A 55 10.99 -15.76 -5.91
N GLU A 56 9.71 -15.62 -6.19
CA GLU A 56 8.80 -16.72 -6.49
C GLU A 56 8.99 -17.25 -7.92
N GLY A 57 9.73 -16.51 -8.76
CA GLY A 57 9.97 -16.89 -10.15
C GLY A 57 8.80 -16.54 -11.07
N ASP A 58 7.84 -15.77 -10.57
CA ASP A 58 6.80 -15.10 -11.35
C ASP A 58 7.44 -13.91 -12.07
N GLU A 59 8.29 -14.18 -13.06
CA GLU A 59 8.60 -13.16 -14.04
C GLU A 59 7.29 -12.69 -14.70
N PRO A 60 7.07 -11.39 -14.90
CA PRO A 60 5.98 -10.94 -15.74
C PRO A 60 6.25 -11.50 -17.14
N GLN A 61 5.57 -12.60 -17.47
CA GLN A 61 5.51 -13.12 -18.81
C GLN A 61 5.14 -11.94 -19.71
N LYS A 62 6.11 -11.46 -20.49
CA LYS A 62 5.89 -10.50 -21.56
C LYS A 62 4.78 -11.08 -22.44
N ARG A 63 3.55 -10.61 -22.27
CA ARG A 63 2.49 -10.78 -23.26
C ARG A 63 2.89 -9.84 -24.40
N GLY A 64 3.41 -10.44 -25.47
CA GLY A 64 3.64 -9.78 -26.74
C GLY A 64 2.34 -9.33 -27.41
#